data_AF-O15614-F1
#
_entry.id   AF-O15614-F1
#
_cell.length_a   1.000
_cell.length_b   1.000
_cell.length_c   1.000
_cell.angle_alpha   90.00
_cell.angle_beta   90.00
_cell.angle_gamma   90.00
#
_symmetry.space_group_name_H-M   'P 1'
#
loop_
_entity.id
_entity.type
_entity.pdbx_description
1 polymer ?
#
loop_
_entity_poly.entity_id
_entity_poly.type
_entity_poly.pdbx_seq_one_letter_code
_entity_poly.pdbx_strand_id
1 'polypeptide(L)'
;TMPPKPSHTVTGHDHNHSIQFDWSKCMGCGMCATKCTLGVLVKQPPKIPPFVQPNREKLSQENTDKTRVLIDESECTGCGQCSLVCYFGSLTPIDHLVDTFKAKEAGKMLVAMIVPSLALVVGE
;
A
#
# COMPACT_ATOMS: atom_id res chain seq x y z
N THR A 1 -1.81 -15.38 -3.17
CA THR A 1 -1.66 -16.44 -4.18
C THR A 1 -0.18 -16.67 -4.43
N MET A 2 0.25 -17.92 -4.62
CA MET A 2 1.66 -18.24 -4.90
C MET A 2 2.02 -17.63 -6.26
N PRO A 3 3.08 -16.81 -6.37
CA PRO A 3 3.39 -16.10 -7.61
C PRO A 3 3.66 -17.10 -8.76
N PRO A 4 3.35 -16.73 -10.02
CA PRO A 4 3.59 -17.60 -11.16
C PRO A 4 5.08 -17.93 -11.30
N LYS A 5 5.39 -19.16 -11.71
CA LYS A 5 6.76 -19.65 -11.97
C LYS A 5 7.09 -19.56 -13.47
N PRO A 6 8.30 -19.15 -13.87
CA PRO A 6 9.28 -18.47 -13.04
C PRO A 6 8.87 -17.02 -12.79
N SER A 7 9.01 -16.54 -11.56
CA SER A 7 8.70 -15.14 -11.23
C SER A 7 9.82 -14.17 -11.64
N HIS A 8 10.76 -14.65 -12.45
CA HIS A 8 11.94 -13.96 -12.93
C HIS A 8 12.30 -14.47 -14.33
N THR A 9 13.12 -13.70 -15.03
CA THR A 9 13.51 -14.00 -16.41
C THR A 9 14.68 -15.00 -16.52
N VAL A 10 15.26 -15.42 -15.39
CA VAL A 10 16.34 -16.42 -15.35
C VAL A 10 15.78 -17.82 -15.65
N THR A 11 16.46 -18.57 -16.52
CA THR A 11 16.08 -19.91 -16.96
C THR A 11 17.28 -20.85 -16.93
N GLY A 12 17.06 -22.17 -16.92
CA GLY A 12 18.11 -23.20 -16.92
C GLY A 12 18.28 -23.96 -15.61
N HIS A 13 19.33 -24.78 -15.53
CA HIS A 13 19.69 -25.58 -14.36
C HIS A 13 21.13 -25.29 -13.92
N ASP A 14 21.31 -24.84 -12.69
CA ASP A 14 22.63 -24.70 -12.08
C ASP A 14 22.89 -25.87 -11.16
N HIS A 15 24.14 -26.31 -11.04
CA HIS A 15 24.53 -27.30 -10.06
C HIS A 15 25.98 -27.16 -9.63
N ASN A 16 26.28 -27.68 -8.45
CA ASN A 16 27.62 -28.00 -8.03
C ASN A 16 27.61 -29.39 -7.37
N HIS A 17 28.70 -29.74 -6.66
CA HIS A 17 28.83 -31.05 -6.03
C HIS A 17 27.88 -31.28 -4.83
N SER A 18 27.20 -30.24 -4.35
CA SER A 18 26.39 -30.30 -3.12
C SER A 18 24.93 -29.94 -3.34
N ILE A 19 24.61 -29.08 -4.32
CA ILE A 19 23.25 -28.61 -4.59
C ILE A 19 23.00 -28.46 -6.10
N GLN A 20 21.73 -28.59 -6.50
CA GLN A 20 21.27 -28.29 -7.86
C GLN A 20 20.05 -27.38 -7.79
N PHE A 21 19.89 -26.48 -8.76
CA PHE A 21 18.87 -25.45 -8.81
C PHE A 21 18.22 -25.42 -10.20
N ASP A 22 16.91 -25.66 -10.25
CA ASP A 22 16.11 -25.58 -11.46
C ASP A 22 15.30 -24.28 -11.47
N TRP A 23 15.71 -23.34 -12.31
CA TRP A 23 15.13 -22.00 -12.36
C TRP A 23 13.70 -21.97 -12.92
N SER A 24 13.31 -22.97 -13.72
CA SER A 24 11.94 -23.07 -14.25
C SER A 24 10.90 -23.27 -13.14
N LYS A 25 11.33 -23.82 -12.00
CA LYS A 25 10.48 -24.12 -10.84
C LYS A 25 10.54 -23.04 -9.76
N CYS A 26 11.42 -22.06 -9.89
CA CYS A 26 11.62 -21.00 -8.92
C CYS A 26 10.48 -19.97 -8.98
N MET A 27 10.06 -19.46 -7.84
CA MET A 27 8.95 -18.49 -7.72
C MET A 27 9.41 -17.22 -6.99
N GLY A 28 10.72 -17.02 -6.90
CA GLY A 28 11.31 -15.78 -6.40
C GLY A 28 10.97 -15.45 -4.95
N CYS A 29 10.66 -16.45 -4.11
CA CYS A 29 10.31 -16.21 -2.70
C CYS A 29 11.49 -15.71 -1.84
N GLY A 30 12.73 -15.89 -2.31
CA GLY A 30 13.94 -15.39 -1.67
C GLY A 30 14.32 -16.07 -0.34
N MET A 31 13.65 -17.16 0.05
CA MET A 31 13.96 -17.89 1.29
C MET A 31 15.33 -18.55 1.25
N CYS A 32 15.72 -19.13 0.10
CA CYS A 32 17.05 -19.71 -0.10
C CYS A 32 18.16 -18.67 0.13
N ALA A 33 18.00 -17.46 -0.41
CA ALA A 33 18.91 -16.34 -0.17
C ALA A 33 18.92 -15.86 1.29
N THR A 34 17.76 -15.87 1.95
CA THR A 34 17.66 -15.45 3.37
C THR A 34 18.40 -16.40 4.31
N LYS A 35 18.50 -17.69 3.98
CA LYS A 35 19.19 -18.69 4.80
C LYS A 35 20.65 -18.93 4.40
N CYS A 36 21.08 -18.39 3.26
CA CYS A 36 22.45 -18.52 2.81
C CYS A 36 23.36 -17.59 3.63
N THR A 37 24.00 -18.13 4.66
CA THR A 37 24.93 -17.38 5.53
C THR A 37 26.23 -16.99 4.83
N LEU A 38 26.54 -17.65 3.71
CA LEU A 38 27.75 -17.43 2.91
C LEU A 38 27.55 -16.42 1.77
N GLY A 39 26.33 -15.90 1.58
CA GLY A 39 26.05 -14.87 0.57
C GLY A 39 26.11 -15.36 -0.89
N VAL A 40 26.15 -16.67 -1.14
CA VAL A 40 26.14 -17.25 -2.48
C VAL A 40 24.78 -17.01 -3.18
N LEU A 41 23.70 -16.90 -2.40
CA LEU A 41 22.39 -16.47 -2.87
C LEU A 41 22.00 -15.18 -2.16
N VAL A 42 21.75 -14.11 -2.92
CA VAL A 42 21.44 -12.78 -2.36
C VAL A 42 20.00 -12.37 -2.69
N LYS A 43 19.29 -11.85 -1.68
CA LYS A 43 17.90 -11.40 -1.84
C LYS A 43 17.89 -10.03 -2.53
N GLN A 44 17.26 -9.94 -3.68
CA GLN A 44 16.96 -8.66 -4.33
C GLN A 44 15.77 -7.98 -3.62
N PRO A 45 15.69 -6.63 -3.59
CA PRO A 45 14.58 -5.92 -2.97
C PRO A 45 13.23 -6.26 -3.64
N PRO A 46 12.11 -6.32 -2.88
CA PRO A 46 10.83 -6.80 -3.39
C PRO A 46 10.28 -5.84 -4.46
N LYS A 47 9.94 -6.38 -5.64
CA LYS A 47 9.02 -5.73 -6.58
C LYS A 47 7.60 -6.20 -6.23
N ILE A 48 6.81 -5.42 -5.50
CA ILE A 48 5.32 -5.39 -5.46
C ILE A 48 4.88 -4.30 -4.45
N PRO A 49 3.89 -3.45 -4.77
CA PRO A 49 3.40 -2.38 -3.90
C PRO A 49 2.59 -2.85 -2.66
N PRO A 50 2.38 -1.98 -1.64
CA PRO A 50 1.61 -2.31 -0.44
C PRO A 50 0.15 -2.64 -0.78
N PHE A 51 -0.37 -3.76 -0.23
CA PHE A 51 -1.79 -4.13 -0.34
C PHE A 51 -2.49 -3.89 1.01
N VAL A 52 -3.66 -3.26 0.97
CA VAL A 52 -4.52 -3.04 2.15
C VAL A 52 -5.42 -4.26 2.32
N GLN A 53 -5.42 -4.88 3.50
CA GLN A 53 -6.44 -5.88 3.84
C GLN A 53 -7.70 -5.15 4.33
N PRO A 54 -8.84 -5.29 3.64
CA PRO A 54 -10.10 -4.73 4.13
C PRO A 54 -10.52 -5.46 5.41
N ASN A 55 -10.99 -4.72 6.42
CA ASN A 55 -11.56 -5.31 7.64
C ASN A 55 -12.96 -5.91 7.36
N ARG A 56 -13.02 -6.98 6.57
CA ARG A 56 -14.27 -7.71 6.24
C ARG A 56 -14.01 -9.20 6.02
N GLU A 57 -14.96 -10.04 6.43
CA GLU A 57 -14.82 -11.49 6.39
C GLU A 57 -14.90 -12.10 4.97
N LYS A 58 -15.65 -11.49 4.05
CA LYS A 58 -15.87 -12.02 2.68
C LYS A 58 -15.28 -11.11 1.61
N LEU A 59 -14.10 -11.48 1.11
CA LEU A 59 -13.35 -10.71 0.11
C LEU A 59 -13.92 -10.79 -1.32
N SER A 60 -14.67 -11.85 -1.65
CA SER A 60 -15.21 -12.11 -2.99
C SER A 60 -16.53 -11.41 -3.32
N GLN A 61 -17.13 -10.73 -2.34
CA GLN A 61 -18.38 -9.99 -2.54
C GLN A 61 -18.07 -8.59 -3.09
N GLU A 62 -18.88 -8.12 -4.05
CA GLU A 62 -18.80 -6.75 -4.53
C GLU A 62 -18.99 -5.73 -3.39
N ASN A 63 -18.36 -4.56 -3.55
CA ASN A 63 -18.46 -3.48 -2.59
C ASN A 63 -19.86 -2.83 -2.66
N THR A 64 -20.51 -2.78 -1.52
CA THR A 64 -21.77 -2.07 -1.24
C THR A 64 -21.50 -1.12 -0.08
N ASP A 65 -22.39 -0.18 0.22
CA ASP A 65 -22.21 0.73 1.36
C ASP A 65 -22.06 -0.01 2.71
N LYS A 66 -22.49 -1.27 2.79
CA LYS A 66 -22.32 -2.16 3.95
C LYS A 66 -21.12 -3.10 3.86
N THR A 67 -20.46 -3.20 2.70
CA THR A 67 -19.36 -4.15 2.44
C THR A 67 -18.08 -3.49 1.92
N ARG A 68 -18.05 -2.16 1.74
CA ARG A 68 -16.80 -1.39 1.59
C ARG A 68 -15.87 -1.71 2.77
N VAL A 69 -14.58 -1.37 2.66
CA VAL A 69 -13.70 -1.26 3.84
C VAL A 69 -14.44 -0.39 4.83
N LEU A 70 -15.06 -0.99 5.84
CA LEU A 70 -15.84 -0.26 6.83
C LEU A 70 -14.79 0.39 7.72
N ILE A 71 -14.57 1.69 7.50
CA ILE A 71 -13.90 2.50 8.51
C ILE A 71 -14.95 2.66 9.59
N ASP A 72 -14.88 1.82 10.62
CA ASP A 72 -15.73 1.95 11.78
C ASP A 72 -15.40 3.28 12.46
N GLU A 73 -16.32 4.24 12.36
CA GLU A 73 -16.14 5.58 12.91
C GLU A 73 -16.05 5.58 14.44
N SER A 74 -16.52 4.51 15.12
CA SER A 74 -16.38 4.39 16.57
C SER A 74 -14.93 4.12 17.01
N GLU A 75 -14.13 3.49 16.14
CA GLU A 75 -12.72 3.13 16.40
C GLU A 75 -11.74 4.05 15.63
N CYS A 76 -12.19 4.71 14.57
CA CYS A 76 -11.38 5.64 13.78
C CYS A 76 -11.25 6.99 14.46
N THR A 77 -10.04 7.36 14.88
CA THR A 77 -9.78 8.67 15.49
C THR A 77 -9.56 9.80 14.47
N GLY A 78 -9.67 9.51 13.18
CA GLY A 78 -9.43 10.50 12.11
C GLY A 78 -7.97 10.95 11.96
N CYS A 79 -6.98 10.15 12.37
CA CYS A 79 -5.57 10.57 12.38
C CYS A 79 -4.93 10.76 10.99
N GLY A 80 -5.53 10.22 9.92
CA GLY A 80 -5.07 10.43 8.53
C GLY A 80 -3.77 9.72 8.14
N GLN A 81 -3.14 8.95 9.03
CA GLN A 81 -1.87 8.28 8.72
C GLN A 81 -1.97 7.29 7.56
N CYS A 82 -3.15 6.68 7.38
CA CYS A 82 -3.43 5.75 6.28
C CYS A 82 -3.42 6.42 4.90
N SER A 83 -3.83 7.69 4.78
CA SER A 83 -3.78 8.41 3.50
C SER A 83 -2.37 8.85 3.14
N LEU A 84 -1.53 9.20 4.13
CA LEU A 84 -0.14 9.61 3.88
C LEU A 84 0.72 8.51 3.28
N VAL A 85 0.46 7.25 3.61
CA VAL A 85 1.21 6.09 3.09
C VAL A 85 0.67 5.56 1.76
N CYS A 86 -0.45 6.11 1.26
CA CYS A 86 -1.07 5.62 0.04
C CYS A 86 -0.42 6.24 -1.21
N TYR A 87 0.62 5.59 -1.73
CA TYR A 87 1.33 6.05 -2.93
C TYR A 87 0.46 6.11 -4.21
N PHE A 88 -0.65 5.39 -4.25
CA PHE A 88 -1.53 5.31 -5.43
C PHE A 88 -2.68 6.33 -5.39
N GLY A 89 -2.80 7.11 -4.32
CA GLY A 89 -3.92 8.05 -4.15
C GLY A 89 -5.28 7.37 -4.03
N SER A 90 -5.33 6.07 -3.72
CA SER A 90 -6.58 5.34 -3.50
C SER A 90 -7.24 5.68 -2.16
N LEU A 91 -6.48 6.28 -1.23
CA LEU A 91 -6.97 6.85 0.02
C LEU A 91 -6.54 8.31 0.08
N THR A 92 -7.50 9.22 0.09
CA THR A 92 -7.26 10.67 0.20
C THR A 92 -8.14 11.26 1.30
N PRO A 93 -7.71 12.37 1.93
CA PRO A 93 -8.57 13.14 2.81
C PRO A 93 -9.83 13.62 2.07
N ILE A 94 -10.90 13.86 2.82
CA ILE A 94 -12.12 14.47 2.29
C ILE A 94 -11.83 15.95 2.00
N ASP A 95 -12.18 16.39 0.80
CA ASP A 95 -12.09 17.79 0.40
C ASP A 95 -13.35 18.57 0.80
N HIS A 96 -13.15 19.66 1.55
CA HIS A 96 -14.21 20.56 2.01
C HIS A 96 -14.25 21.91 1.26
N LEU A 97 -13.47 22.06 0.17
CA LEU A 97 -13.45 23.28 -0.63
C LEU A 97 -14.83 23.57 -1.26
N VAL A 98 -15.53 22.54 -1.72
CA VAL A 98 -16.88 22.69 -2.31
C VAL A 98 -17.85 23.36 -1.33
N ASP A 99 -17.84 22.95 -0.06
CA ASP A 99 -18.72 23.52 0.95
C ASP A 99 -18.34 24.96 1.29
N THR A 100 -17.04 25.26 1.27
CA THR A 100 -16.51 26.63 1.44
C THR A 100 -16.98 27.54 0.31
N PHE A 101 -16.94 27.09 -0.95
CA PHE A 101 -17.42 27.87 -2.09
C PHE A 101 -18.93 28.07 -2.06
N LYS A 102 -19.71 27.04 -1.71
CA LYS A 102 -21.17 27.20 -1.51
C LYS A 102 -21.49 28.23 -0.43
N ALA A 103 -20.74 28.23 0.67
CA ALA A 103 -20.90 29.22 1.73
C ALA A 103 -20.56 30.64 1.24
N LYS A 104 -19.53 30.78 0.40
CA LYS A 104 -19.17 32.04 -0.26
C LYS A 104 -20.30 32.55 -1.16
N GLU A 105 -20.84 31.71 -2.04
CA GLU A 105 -21.92 32.05 -2.96
C GLU A 105 -23.20 32.43 -2.22
N ALA A 106 -23.47 31.79 -1.09
CA ALA A 106 -24.57 32.14 -0.19
C ALA A 106 -24.35 33.46 0.58
N GLY A 107 -23.28 34.22 0.30
CA GLY A 107 -22.98 35.50 0.93
C GLY A 107 -22.56 35.41 2.39
N LYS A 108 -22.15 34.23 2.88
CA LYS A 108 -21.70 34.06 4.26
C LYS A 108 -20.32 34.70 4.44
N MET A 109 -20.11 35.33 5.60
CA MET A 109 -18.78 35.76 6.02
C MET A 109 -17.90 34.53 6.27
N LEU A 110 -16.79 34.43 5.54
CA LEU A 110 -15.83 33.36 5.69
C LEU A 110 -14.68 33.81 6.61
N VAL A 111 -14.37 32.98 7.60
CA VAL A 111 -13.25 33.21 8.52
C VAL A 111 -12.29 32.03 8.37
N ALA A 112 -11.00 32.33 8.15
CA ALA A 112 -9.94 31.33 8.10
C ALA A 112 -9.21 31.25 9.44
N MET A 113 -9.07 30.04 9.98
CA MET A 113 -8.22 29.75 11.14
C MET A 113 -7.15 28.76 10.71
N ILE A 114 -5.89 29.14 10.87
CA ILE A 114 -4.74 28.34 10.44
C ILE A 114 -4.11 27.67 11.66
N VAL A 115 -3.87 26.36 11.56
CA VAL A 115 -3.20 25.60 12.62
C VAL A 115 -1.69 25.89 12.66
N PRO A 116 -1.03 25.81 13.84
CA PRO A 116 0.40 26.14 13.95
C PRO A 116 1.32 25.31 13.05
N SER A 117 1.03 24.02 12.89
CA SER A 117 1.81 23.10 12.06
C SER A 117 1.77 23.43 10.57
N LEU A 118 0.74 24.13 10.09
CA LEU A 118 0.60 24.46 8.67
C LEU A 118 1.73 25.37 8.20
N ALA A 119 2.20 26.27 9.07
CA ALA A 119 3.32 27.17 8.76
C ALA A 119 4.65 26.45 8.53
N LEU A 120 4.79 25.21 9.01
CA LEU A 120 5.99 24.40 8.85
C LEU A 120 6.02 23.61 7.54
N VAL A 121 4.85 23.32 6.96
CA VAL A 121 4.71 22.38 5.83
C VAL A 121 4.33 23.09 4.54
N VAL A 122 3.62 24.22 4.60
CA VAL A 122 3.25 24.98 3.41
C VAL A 122 4.50 25.65 2.82
N GLY A 123 4.95 25.12 1.68
CA GLY A 123 6.11 25.63 0.94
C GLY A 123 7.12 24.55 0.54
N GLU A 124 6.97 23.31 1.04
CA GLU A 124 7.70 22.13 0.53
C GLU A 124 7.24 21.69 -0.88
#